data_AF-A0A066WQI8-F1
#
_entry.id   AF-A0A066WQI8-F1
#
_cell.length_a   1.000
_cell.length_b   1.000
_cell.length_c   1.000
_cell.angle_alpha   90.00
_cell.angle_beta   90.00
_cell.angle_gamma   90.00
#
_symmetry.space_group_name_H-M   'P 1'
#
loop_
_entity.id
_entity.type
_entity.pdbx_description
1 polymer ?
#
loop_
_entity_poly.entity_id
_entity_poly.type
_entity_poly.pdbx_seq_one_letter_code
_entity_poly.pdbx_strand_id
1 'polypeptide(L)'
;MSRSSSTFGGGASSSTSRWDTARRQTRLLESSLDAKLTLYSRVPNEIASLSAGGGHGDGSSSSIYGAYGGNKRDFTSVSMDGANGDSRIDPQLQEAEIENLLVELTASVDSLTTLLDDPSVPPSTVQMHAVQRHREVLLDFQRDYRRLKTNVQHAVDRRDLLGNVQHDIDSYKARYTSDTDALLTERSRLDNSHSIIDSTLDQAYATRQDIAAQRDLIGSIASRMTRTAQSLPGINGVITMINRRRRRDSIIMGLTIGICTVLILMYMTSGW
;
A
#
# COMPACT_ATOMS: atom_id res chain seq x y z
N MET A 1 -24.73 -6.03 61.80
CA MET A 1 -23.57 -6.02 60.88
C MET A 1 -23.87 -6.94 59.71
N SER A 2 -23.87 -6.38 58.50
CA SER A 2 -23.46 -7.01 57.23
C SER A 2 -24.15 -6.25 56.09
N ARG A 3 -23.43 -5.26 55.55
CA ARG A 3 -23.75 -4.64 54.27
C ARG A 3 -23.21 -5.55 53.18
N SER A 4 -24.11 -6.17 52.43
CA SER A 4 -23.81 -6.84 51.17
C SER A 4 -23.43 -5.79 50.13
N SER A 5 -22.13 -5.66 49.88
CA SER A 5 -21.55 -4.85 48.81
C SER A 5 -21.64 -5.61 47.48
N SER A 6 -22.61 -5.26 46.65
CA SER A 6 -22.72 -5.72 45.27
C SER A 6 -21.68 -4.99 44.40
N THR A 7 -20.65 -5.71 43.99
CA THR A 7 -19.68 -5.31 42.96
C THR A 7 -20.32 -5.43 41.57
N PHE A 8 -20.86 -4.33 41.05
CA PHE A 8 -21.35 -4.22 39.66
C PHE A 8 -20.41 -3.26 38.91
N GLY A 9 -19.40 -3.79 38.21
CA GLY A 9 -18.40 -2.94 37.53
C GLY A 9 -17.50 -3.61 36.48
N GLY A 10 -17.71 -4.89 36.16
CA GLY A 10 -16.82 -5.64 35.25
C GLY A 10 -17.28 -5.77 33.79
N GLY A 11 -18.55 -5.49 33.47
CA GLY A 11 -19.10 -5.77 32.13
C GLY A 11 -18.65 -4.81 31.03
N ALA A 12 -18.66 -3.50 31.29
CA ALA A 12 -18.46 -2.46 30.28
C ALA A 12 -17.01 -2.37 29.73
N SER A 13 -16.01 -2.72 30.52
CA SER A 13 -14.61 -2.76 30.07
C SER A 13 -14.33 -3.95 29.15
N SER A 14 -14.99 -5.08 29.40
CA SER A 14 -14.87 -6.29 28.57
C SER A 14 -15.54 -6.12 27.20
N SER A 15 -16.72 -5.51 27.13
CA SER A 15 -17.42 -5.25 25.87
C SER A 15 -16.68 -4.23 24.99
N THR A 16 -16.15 -3.17 25.60
CA THR A 16 -15.33 -2.17 24.89
C THR A 16 -14.05 -2.78 24.30
N SER A 17 -13.36 -3.63 25.07
CA SER A 17 -12.16 -4.33 24.59
C SER A 17 -12.46 -5.32 23.44
N ARG A 18 -13.58 -6.04 23.53
CA ARG A 18 -14.06 -6.95 22.47
C ARG A 18 -14.42 -6.18 21.19
N TRP A 19 -15.13 -5.06 21.33
CA TRP A 19 -15.45 -4.15 20.24
C TRP A 19 -14.20 -3.65 19.52
N ASP A 20 -13.22 -3.13 20.27
CA ASP A 20 -11.99 -2.60 19.68
C ASP A 20 -11.14 -3.69 19.00
N THR A 21 -11.25 -4.94 19.47
CA THR A 21 -10.59 -6.09 18.85
C THR A 21 -11.27 -6.46 17.53
N ALA A 22 -12.61 -6.61 17.52
CA ALA A 22 -13.38 -6.90 16.31
C ALA A 22 -13.25 -5.80 15.25
N ARG A 23 -13.20 -4.54 15.68
CA ARG A 23 -13.01 -3.39 14.78
C ARG A 23 -11.62 -3.38 14.14
N ARG A 24 -10.58 -3.71 14.91
CA ARG A 24 -9.21 -3.83 14.37
C ARG A 24 -9.13 -4.97 13.37
N GLN A 25 -9.70 -6.13 13.68
CA GLN A 25 -9.76 -7.27 12.78
C GLN A 25 -10.47 -6.90 11.46
N THR A 26 -11.63 -6.23 11.54
CA THR A 26 -12.38 -5.78 10.35
C THR A 26 -11.51 -4.88 9.46
N ARG A 27 -10.79 -3.91 10.03
CA ARG A 27 -9.89 -3.03 9.26
C ARG A 27 -8.71 -3.76 8.62
N LEU A 28 -8.18 -4.79 9.28
CA LEU A 28 -7.11 -5.62 8.72
C LEU A 28 -7.62 -6.44 7.54
N LEU A 29 -8.82 -7.01 7.65
CA LEU A 29 -9.47 -7.73 6.55
C LEU A 29 -9.77 -6.79 5.37
N GLU A 30 -10.27 -5.59 5.62
CA GLU A 30 -10.45 -4.55 4.59
C GLU A 30 -9.14 -4.23 3.86
N SER A 31 -8.05 -3.99 4.60
CA SER A 31 -6.74 -3.69 4.01
C SER A 31 -6.16 -4.86 3.21
N SER A 32 -6.36 -6.09 3.68
CA SER A 32 -5.91 -7.30 2.97
C SER A 32 -6.72 -7.51 1.69
N LEU A 33 -8.03 -7.30 1.75
CA LEU A 33 -8.94 -7.41 0.61
C LEU A 33 -8.63 -6.35 -0.46
N ASP A 34 -8.39 -5.11 -0.06
CA ASP A 34 -8.00 -4.02 -0.98
C ASP A 34 -6.67 -4.32 -1.70
N ALA A 35 -5.67 -4.81 -0.97
CA ALA A 35 -4.40 -5.23 -1.55
C ALA A 35 -4.58 -6.37 -2.57
N LYS A 36 -5.40 -7.38 -2.24
CA LYS A 36 -5.70 -8.50 -3.13
C LYS A 36 -6.50 -8.10 -4.36
N LEU A 37 -7.51 -7.24 -4.21
CA LEU A 37 -8.28 -6.70 -5.35
C LEU A 37 -7.39 -5.87 -6.28
N THR A 38 -6.46 -5.09 -5.71
CA THR A 38 -5.48 -4.33 -6.50
C THR A 38 -4.60 -5.28 -7.32
N LEU A 39 -4.16 -6.40 -6.76
CA LEU A 39 -3.39 -7.41 -7.51
C LEU A 39 -4.25 -8.10 -8.57
N TYR A 40 -5.47 -8.52 -8.21
CA TYR A 40 -6.40 -9.18 -9.12
C TYR A 40 -6.81 -8.27 -10.30
N SER A 41 -6.87 -6.95 -10.10
CA SER A 41 -7.14 -5.97 -11.16
C SER A 41 -6.08 -5.96 -12.27
N ARG A 42 -4.88 -6.48 -12.01
CA ARG A 42 -3.78 -6.55 -13.00
C ARG A 42 -3.87 -7.78 -13.90
N VAL A 43 -4.57 -8.83 -13.44
CA VAL A 43 -4.71 -10.11 -14.16
C VAL A 43 -5.26 -9.96 -15.58
N PRO A 44 -6.29 -9.14 -15.86
CA PRO A 44 -6.76 -8.93 -17.23
C PRO A 44 -5.67 -8.36 -18.16
N ASN A 45 -4.83 -7.45 -17.66
CA ASN A 45 -3.77 -6.82 -18.44
C ASN A 45 -2.63 -7.79 -18.72
N GLU A 46 -2.32 -8.67 -17.75
CA GLU A 46 -1.33 -9.72 -17.89
C GLU A 46 -1.79 -10.82 -18.86
N ILE A 47 -3.06 -11.21 -18.82
CA ILE A 47 -3.65 -12.13 -19.80
C ILE A 47 -3.59 -11.52 -21.21
N ALA A 48 -3.89 -10.23 -21.33
CA ALA A 48 -3.84 -9.52 -22.60
C ALA A 48 -2.40 -9.44 -23.15
N SER A 49 -1.41 -9.12 -22.31
CA SER A 49 0.00 -9.04 -22.72
C SER A 49 0.57 -10.39 -23.14
N LEU A 50 0.16 -11.48 -22.50
CA LEU A 50 0.53 -12.83 -22.91
C LEU A 50 -0.05 -13.19 -24.29
N SER A 51 -1.28 -12.75 -24.60
CA SER A 51 -1.87 -12.96 -25.94
C SER A 51 -1.21 -12.09 -27.01
N ALA A 52 -0.80 -10.86 -26.67
CA ALA A 52 -0.13 -9.94 -27.59
C ALA A 52 1.37 -10.28 -27.79
N GLY A 53 1.98 -10.98 -26.84
CA GLY A 53 3.38 -11.41 -26.87
C GLY A 53 3.65 -12.71 -27.63
N GLY A 54 2.61 -13.40 -28.12
CA GLY A 54 2.72 -14.67 -28.85
C GLY A 54 3.42 -14.61 -30.21
N GLY A 55 3.80 -13.42 -30.68
CA GLY A 55 4.49 -13.20 -31.97
C GLY A 55 6.02 -13.11 -31.88
N HIS A 56 6.66 -13.78 -30.93
CA HIS A 56 8.12 -13.95 -30.88
C HIS A 56 8.46 -15.35 -30.39
N GLY A 57 8.28 -16.32 -31.29
CA GLY A 57 9.07 -17.55 -31.18
C GLY A 57 10.54 -17.16 -31.17
N ASP A 58 11.22 -17.46 -30.06
CA ASP A 58 12.65 -17.74 -30.01
C ASP A 58 12.92 -18.94 -30.92
N GLY A 59 12.84 -18.70 -32.22
CA GLY A 59 13.36 -19.58 -33.23
C GLY A 59 14.85 -19.37 -33.24
N SER A 60 15.56 -20.15 -32.44
CA SER A 60 16.96 -20.50 -32.69
C SER A 60 17.07 -21.11 -34.09
N SER A 61 17.01 -20.25 -35.09
CA SER A 61 17.24 -20.56 -36.49
C SER A 61 18.74 -20.55 -36.65
N SER A 62 19.34 -21.74 -36.59
CA SER A 62 20.72 -21.97 -36.98
C SER A 62 20.90 -21.52 -38.44
N SER A 63 21.31 -20.27 -38.62
CA SER A 63 21.74 -19.76 -39.92
C SER A 63 22.99 -20.53 -40.35
N ILE A 64 22.86 -21.26 -41.45
CA ILE A 64 23.94 -22.00 -42.12
C ILE A 64 24.81 -21.08 -43.01
N TYR A 65 24.58 -19.77 -43.05
CA TYR A 65 25.40 -18.84 -43.84
C TYR A 65 26.16 -17.84 -42.96
N GLY A 66 27.49 -17.95 -42.92
CA GLY A 66 28.34 -16.91 -42.32
C GLY A 66 29.74 -17.34 -41.90
N ALA A 67 30.49 -17.99 -42.78
CA ALA A 67 31.88 -18.39 -42.53
C ALA A 67 32.88 -17.27 -42.86
N TYR A 68 32.84 -16.10 -42.21
CA TYR A 68 33.98 -15.15 -42.21
C TYR A 68 34.02 -14.29 -40.93
N GLY A 69 35.05 -14.52 -40.11
CA GLY A 69 35.76 -13.54 -39.29
C GLY A 69 34.96 -12.60 -38.38
N GLY A 70 34.95 -12.88 -37.08
CA GLY A 70 34.68 -11.86 -36.06
C GLY A 70 34.32 -12.48 -34.71
N ASN A 71 35.10 -12.16 -33.67
CA ASN A 71 34.93 -12.61 -32.29
C ASN A 71 33.47 -12.53 -31.82
N LYS A 72 32.79 -13.67 -31.74
CA LYS A 72 31.55 -13.82 -30.98
C LYS A 72 31.95 -13.87 -29.50
N ARG A 73 31.86 -12.73 -28.81
CA ARG A 73 31.69 -12.77 -27.36
C ARG A 73 30.30 -13.36 -27.16
N ASP A 74 30.25 -14.64 -26.82
CA ASP A 74 29.10 -15.23 -26.17
C ASP A 74 28.85 -14.41 -24.89
N PHE A 75 28.03 -13.35 -25.01
CA PHE A 75 27.17 -12.99 -23.91
C PHE A 75 26.18 -14.14 -23.84
N THR A 76 26.61 -15.16 -23.11
CA THR A 76 25.74 -16.05 -22.36
C THR A 76 24.57 -15.20 -21.91
N SER A 77 23.40 -15.42 -22.52
CA SER A 77 22.18 -15.30 -21.76
C SER A 77 22.42 -16.23 -20.58
N VAL A 78 22.86 -15.64 -19.47
CA VAL A 78 22.66 -16.22 -18.18
C VAL A 78 21.16 -16.39 -18.13
N SER A 79 20.70 -17.59 -18.46
CA SER A 79 19.46 -18.13 -17.93
C SER A 79 19.65 -18.05 -16.43
N MET A 80 19.33 -16.87 -15.90
CA MET A 80 19.07 -16.69 -14.51
C MET A 80 17.75 -17.42 -14.34
N ASP A 81 17.86 -18.74 -14.20
CA ASP A 81 16.92 -19.62 -13.51
C ASP A 81 16.94 -19.22 -12.03
N GLY A 82 16.73 -17.93 -11.79
CA GLY A 82 16.48 -17.35 -10.51
C GLY A 82 14.97 -17.35 -10.39
N ALA A 83 14.43 -18.51 -9.99
CA ALA A 83 13.49 -18.66 -8.89
C ALA A 83 12.45 -17.54 -8.66
N ASN A 84 12.01 -16.83 -9.69
CA ASN A 84 10.71 -16.19 -9.72
C ASN A 84 9.79 -17.30 -10.15
N GLY A 85 9.29 -18.02 -9.14
CA GLY A 85 8.27 -19.03 -9.34
C GLY A 85 7.28 -18.50 -10.35
N ASP A 86 7.11 -19.28 -11.42
CA ASP A 86 5.93 -19.34 -12.27
C ASP A 86 4.73 -19.56 -11.35
N SER A 87 4.42 -18.53 -10.55
CA SER A 87 3.15 -18.29 -9.94
C SER A 87 2.33 -17.84 -11.13
N ARG A 88 2.03 -18.79 -12.02
CA ARG A 88 0.86 -18.71 -12.88
C ARG A 88 -0.19 -18.17 -11.93
N ILE A 89 -0.58 -16.92 -12.13
CA ILE A 89 -1.63 -16.32 -11.35
C ILE A 89 -2.85 -17.10 -11.82
N ASP A 90 -3.08 -18.25 -11.20
CA ASP A 90 -4.24 -19.08 -11.48
C ASP A 90 -5.41 -18.21 -11.02
N PRO A 91 -6.17 -17.62 -11.96
CA PRO A 91 -7.18 -16.61 -11.62
C PRO A 91 -8.20 -17.20 -10.65
N GLN A 92 -8.44 -18.51 -10.77
CA GLN A 92 -9.30 -19.30 -9.89
C GLN A 92 -8.81 -19.38 -8.44
N LEU A 93 -7.49 -19.49 -8.21
CA LEU A 93 -6.94 -19.56 -6.85
C LEU A 93 -7.03 -18.20 -6.16
N GLN A 94 -6.77 -17.13 -6.90
CA GLN A 94 -6.95 -15.76 -6.39
C GLN A 94 -8.42 -15.43 -6.14
N GLU A 95 -9.32 -15.89 -7.02
CA GLU A 95 -10.76 -15.74 -6.83
C GLU A 95 -11.23 -16.43 -5.54
N ALA A 96 -10.81 -17.68 -5.30
CA ALA A 96 -11.18 -18.41 -4.08
C ALA A 96 -10.66 -17.71 -2.81
N GLU A 97 -9.44 -17.16 -2.84
CA GLU A 97 -8.89 -16.41 -1.72
C GLU A 97 -9.66 -15.10 -1.45
N ILE A 98 -10.03 -14.35 -2.50
CA ILE A 98 -10.83 -13.13 -2.38
C ILE A 98 -12.24 -13.45 -1.86
N GLU A 99 -12.87 -14.52 -2.35
CA GLU A 99 -14.16 -14.99 -1.87
C GLU A 99 -14.11 -15.36 -0.38
N ASN A 100 -13.06 -16.05 0.06
CA ASN A 100 -12.84 -16.37 1.48
C ASN A 100 -12.68 -15.10 2.34
N LEU A 101 -11.89 -14.12 1.89
CA LEU A 101 -11.71 -12.85 2.60
C LEU A 101 -13.01 -12.04 2.68
N LEU A 102 -13.83 -12.07 1.63
CA LEU A 102 -15.16 -11.43 1.64
C LEU A 102 -16.10 -12.10 2.65
N VAL A 103 -16.09 -13.42 2.74
CA VAL A 103 -16.88 -14.16 3.75
C VAL A 103 -16.40 -13.81 5.16
N GLU A 104 -15.09 -13.79 5.39
CA GLU A 104 -14.52 -13.46 6.70
C GLU A 104 -14.83 -12.01 7.11
N LEU A 105 -14.73 -11.05 6.18
CA LEU A 105 -15.10 -9.66 6.43
C LEU A 105 -16.60 -9.51 6.72
N THR A 106 -17.46 -10.27 6.02
CA THR A 106 -18.90 -10.28 6.29
C THR A 106 -19.17 -10.76 7.72
N ALA A 107 -18.56 -11.88 8.11
CA ALA A 107 -18.68 -12.41 9.47
C ALA A 107 -18.15 -11.44 10.55
N SER A 108 -17.08 -10.69 10.27
CA SER A 108 -16.54 -9.71 11.22
C SER A 108 -17.45 -8.47 11.37
N VAL A 109 -18.04 -7.99 10.27
CA VAL A 109 -19.02 -6.90 10.28
C VAL A 109 -20.32 -7.32 10.96
N ASP A 110 -20.77 -8.56 10.77
CA ASP A 110 -21.91 -9.13 11.49
C ASP A 110 -21.60 -9.25 12.99
N SER A 111 -20.40 -9.68 13.37
CA SER A 111 -19.98 -9.70 14.77
C SER A 111 -20.00 -8.30 15.41
N LEU A 112 -19.51 -7.27 14.70
CA LEU A 112 -19.65 -5.88 15.14
C LEU A 112 -21.12 -5.46 15.26
N THR A 113 -21.98 -5.87 14.34
CA THR A 113 -23.42 -5.61 14.44
C THR A 113 -24.00 -6.24 15.71
N THR A 114 -23.71 -7.50 15.98
CA THR A 114 -24.23 -8.20 17.17
C THR A 114 -23.76 -7.59 18.48
N LEU A 115 -22.53 -7.04 18.51
CA LEU A 115 -22.00 -6.32 19.66
C LEU A 115 -22.66 -4.94 19.85
N LEU A 116 -23.19 -4.35 18.78
CA LEU A 116 -23.95 -3.09 18.83
C LEU A 116 -25.38 -3.29 19.34
N ASP A 117 -25.97 -4.45 19.05
CA ASP A 117 -27.34 -4.83 19.44
C ASP A 117 -27.44 -5.42 20.87
N ASP A 118 -26.34 -5.43 21.65
CA ASP A 118 -26.34 -5.93 23.03
C ASP A 118 -27.25 -5.06 23.93
N PRO A 119 -28.31 -5.62 24.53
CA PRO A 119 -29.29 -4.85 25.31
C PRO A 119 -28.73 -4.29 26.63
N SER A 120 -27.53 -4.69 27.05
CA SER A 120 -26.92 -4.29 28.32
C SER A 120 -26.21 -2.93 28.28
N VAL A 121 -25.90 -2.39 27.08
CA VAL A 121 -25.20 -1.11 26.91
C VAL A 121 -25.83 -0.34 25.75
N PRO A 122 -26.31 0.90 25.95
CA PRO A 122 -26.85 1.69 24.84
C PRO A 122 -25.76 1.97 23.79
N PRO A 123 -26.01 1.71 22.50
CA PRO A 123 -25.03 1.88 21.43
C PRO A 123 -24.63 3.34 21.31
N SER A 124 -23.32 3.63 21.27
CA SER A 124 -22.86 4.98 21.00
C SER A 124 -23.07 5.35 19.53
N THR A 125 -23.45 6.60 19.25
CA THR A 125 -23.65 7.11 17.88
C THR A 125 -22.42 6.89 17.00
N VAL A 126 -21.22 6.98 17.59
CA VAL A 126 -19.94 6.72 16.91
C VAL A 126 -19.78 5.25 16.50
N GLN A 127 -20.18 4.30 17.35
CA GLN A 127 -20.13 2.87 17.01
C GLN A 127 -21.14 2.52 15.92
N MET A 128 -22.33 3.10 15.97
CA MET A 128 -23.36 2.91 14.95
C MET A 128 -22.91 3.43 13.57
N HIS A 129 -22.34 4.63 13.51
CA HIS A 129 -21.74 5.16 12.27
C HIS A 129 -20.55 4.33 11.78
N ALA A 130 -19.74 3.78 12.69
CA ALA A 130 -18.62 2.92 12.31
C ALA A 130 -19.09 1.63 11.63
N VAL A 131 -20.10 0.94 12.19
CA VAL A 131 -20.67 -0.27 11.58
C VAL A 131 -21.31 0.03 10.23
N GLN A 132 -22.06 1.13 10.15
CA GLN A 132 -22.67 1.57 8.90
C GLN A 132 -21.60 1.76 7.80
N ARG A 133 -20.49 2.42 8.12
CA ARG A 133 -19.37 2.59 7.19
C ARG A 133 -18.76 1.26 6.76
N HIS A 134 -18.53 0.34 7.71
CA HIS A 134 -17.98 -0.99 7.40
C HIS A 134 -18.91 -1.80 6.46
N ARG A 135 -20.23 -1.65 6.59
CA ARG A 135 -21.21 -2.25 5.66
C ARG A 135 -21.15 -1.63 4.27
N GLU A 136 -21.05 -0.31 4.17
CA GLU A 136 -20.90 0.39 2.89
C GLU A 136 -19.63 -0.07 2.16
N VAL A 137 -18.50 -0.09 2.87
CA VAL A 137 -17.21 -0.56 2.34
C VAL A 137 -17.29 -2.02 1.87
N LEU A 138 -17.94 -2.90 2.64
CA LEU A 138 -18.15 -4.30 2.25
C LEU A 138 -18.96 -4.41 0.95
N LEU A 139 -20.03 -3.63 0.81
CA LEU A 139 -20.86 -3.62 -0.41
C LEU A 139 -20.06 -3.13 -1.63
N ASP A 140 -19.22 -2.11 -1.44
CA ASP A 140 -18.33 -1.61 -2.48
C ASP A 140 -17.32 -2.69 -2.91
N PHE A 141 -16.67 -3.37 -1.96
CA PHE A 141 -15.75 -4.46 -2.27
C PHE A 141 -16.43 -5.62 -3.02
N GLN A 142 -17.65 -6.00 -2.63
CA GLN A 142 -18.42 -7.02 -3.34
C GLN A 142 -18.74 -6.61 -4.79
N ARG A 143 -19.09 -5.34 -4.99
CA ARG A 143 -19.38 -4.79 -6.32
C ARG A 143 -18.14 -4.76 -7.19
N ASP A 144 -17.02 -4.30 -6.63
CA ASP A 144 -15.76 -4.20 -7.34
C ASP A 144 -15.20 -5.59 -7.67
N TYR A 145 -15.29 -6.54 -6.74
CA TYR A 145 -14.93 -7.93 -7.01
C TYR A 145 -15.72 -8.52 -8.19
N ARG A 146 -17.04 -8.36 -8.22
CA ARG A 146 -17.87 -8.85 -9.35
C ARG A 146 -17.46 -8.22 -10.67
N ARG A 147 -17.18 -6.91 -10.68
CA ARG A 147 -16.70 -6.20 -11.88
C ARG A 147 -15.35 -6.72 -12.36
N LEU A 148 -14.40 -6.91 -11.44
CA LEU A 148 -13.09 -7.46 -11.77
C LEU A 148 -13.21 -8.90 -12.29
N LYS A 149 -14.04 -9.74 -11.66
CA LYS A 149 -14.29 -11.12 -12.10
C LYS A 149 -14.82 -11.18 -13.52
N THR A 150 -15.80 -10.35 -13.86
CA THR A 150 -16.31 -10.25 -15.24
C THR A 150 -15.22 -9.80 -16.21
N ASN A 151 -14.37 -8.84 -15.83
CA ASN A 151 -13.27 -8.37 -16.67
C ASN A 151 -12.21 -9.46 -16.91
N VAL A 152 -11.84 -10.22 -15.87
CA VAL A 152 -10.93 -11.37 -15.98
C VAL A 152 -11.54 -12.44 -16.89
N GLN A 153 -12.81 -12.77 -16.71
CA GLN A 153 -13.49 -13.74 -17.58
C GLN A 153 -13.46 -13.29 -19.05
N HIS A 154 -13.77 -12.03 -19.33
CA HIS A 154 -13.67 -11.50 -20.70
C HIS A 154 -12.24 -11.54 -21.26
N ALA A 155 -11.22 -11.33 -20.44
CA ALA A 155 -9.83 -11.45 -20.86
C ALA A 155 -9.46 -12.91 -21.18
N VAL A 156 -9.91 -13.86 -20.36
CA VAL A 156 -9.74 -15.31 -20.61
C VAL A 156 -10.48 -15.73 -21.88
N ASP A 157 -11.76 -15.39 -22.01
CA ASP A 157 -12.57 -15.72 -23.20
C ASP A 157 -11.92 -15.15 -24.47
N ARG A 158 -11.44 -13.90 -24.42
CA ARG A 158 -10.70 -13.28 -25.53
C ARG A 158 -9.43 -14.06 -25.84
N ARG A 159 -8.63 -14.43 -24.84
CA ARG A 159 -7.42 -15.23 -25.05
C ARG A 159 -7.75 -16.57 -25.69
N ASP A 160 -8.81 -17.25 -25.24
CA ASP A 160 -9.15 -18.58 -25.74
C ASP A 160 -9.68 -18.51 -27.18
N LEU A 161 -10.47 -17.48 -27.52
CA LEU A 161 -10.93 -17.22 -28.89
C LEU A 161 -9.78 -16.83 -29.82
N LEU A 162 -8.89 -15.93 -29.39
CA LEU A 162 -7.76 -15.46 -30.20
C LEU A 162 -6.63 -16.47 -30.25
N GLY A 163 -6.42 -17.27 -29.21
CA GLY A 163 -5.35 -18.28 -29.15
C GLY A 163 -5.51 -19.35 -30.23
N ASN A 164 -6.75 -19.81 -30.46
CA ASN A 164 -7.02 -20.80 -31.51
C ASN A 164 -6.81 -20.22 -32.91
N VAL A 165 -7.23 -18.97 -33.14
CA VAL A 165 -7.07 -18.29 -34.43
C VAL A 165 -5.60 -17.93 -34.68
N GLN A 166 -4.91 -17.44 -33.66
CA GLN A 166 -3.49 -17.09 -33.73
C GLN A 166 -2.65 -18.34 -34.00
N HIS A 167 -2.95 -19.48 -33.36
CA HIS A 167 -2.27 -20.75 -33.64
C HIS A 167 -2.45 -21.21 -35.09
N ASP A 168 -3.67 -21.10 -35.64
CA ASP A 168 -3.95 -21.46 -37.03
C ASP A 168 -3.22 -20.52 -38.01
N ILE A 169 -3.29 -19.20 -37.76
CA ILE A 169 -2.57 -18.16 -38.53
C ILE A 169 -1.06 -18.38 -38.47
N ASP A 170 -0.49 -18.61 -37.30
CA ASP A 170 0.94 -18.82 -37.12
C ASP A 170 1.39 -20.11 -37.81
N SER A 171 0.57 -21.17 -37.78
CA SER A 171 0.86 -22.42 -38.49
C SER A 171 0.80 -22.26 -40.02
N TYR A 172 -0.13 -21.45 -40.52
CA TYR A 172 -0.23 -21.10 -41.94
C TYR A 172 0.92 -20.20 -42.36
N LYS A 173 1.23 -19.19 -41.55
CA LYS A 173 2.34 -18.26 -41.76
C LYS A 173 3.67 -19.00 -41.75
N ALA A 174 3.93 -19.87 -40.76
CA ALA A 174 5.14 -20.69 -40.71
C ALA A 174 5.34 -21.59 -41.94
N ARG A 175 4.25 -22.01 -42.61
CA ARG A 175 4.32 -22.75 -43.88
C ARG A 175 4.59 -21.88 -45.11
N TYR A 176 4.34 -20.58 -45.04
CA TYR A 176 4.38 -19.64 -46.17
C TYR A 176 5.26 -18.40 -45.98
N THR A 177 5.95 -18.24 -44.85
CA THR A 177 6.82 -17.08 -44.56
C THR A 177 7.93 -17.00 -45.59
N SER A 178 7.82 -16.03 -46.49
CA SER A 178 8.88 -15.57 -47.39
C SER A 178 9.80 -14.61 -46.62
N ASP A 179 11.10 -14.59 -46.90
CA ASP A 179 12.08 -13.66 -46.29
C ASP A 179 11.59 -12.19 -46.32
N THR A 180 10.80 -11.84 -47.33
CA THR A 180 10.17 -10.51 -47.46
C THR A 180 9.21 -10.17 -46.32
N ASP A 181 8.44 -11.14 -45.81
CA ASP A 181 7.47 -10.93 -44.74
C ASP A 181 8.15 -10.83 -43.37
N ALA A 182 9.27 -11.53 -43.19
CA ALA A 182 10.14 -11.36 -42.03
C ALA A 182 10.70 -9.92 -41.96
N LEU A 183 11.20 -9.40 -43.09
CA LEU A 183 11.71 -8.02 -43.18
C LEU A 183 10.61 -6.97 -42.97
N LEU A 184 9.40 -7.19 -43.49
CA LEU A 184 8.26 -6.28 -43.25
C LEU A 184 7.82 -6.29 -41.77
N THR A 185 7.83 -7.46 -41.14
CA THR A 185 7.54 -7.60 -39.71
C THR A 185 8.62 -6.90 -38.87
N GLU A 186 9.90 -7.03 -39.23
CA GLU A 186 11.01 -6.31 -38.59
C GLU A 186 10.84 -4.79 -38.70
N ARG A 187 10.48 -4.29 -39.89
CA ARG A 187 10.17 -2.87 -40.09
C ARG A 187 9.03 -2.39 -39.18
N SER A 188 7.95 -3.14 -39.07
CA SER A 188 6.83 -2.80 -38.18
C SER A 188 7.26 -2.76 -36.71
N ARG A 189 8.16 -3.65 -36.28
CA ARG A 189 8.74 -3.65 -34.93
C ARG A 189 9.63 -2.42 -34.71
N LEU A 190 10.42 -2.03 -35.70
CA LEU A 190 11.23 -0.81 -35.64
C LEU A 190 10.36 0.44 -35.52
N ASP A 191 9.29 0.53 -36.33
CA ASP A 191 8.35 1.66 -36.29
C ASP A 191 7.66 1.77 -34.92
N ASN A 192 7.24 0.63 -34.34
CA ASN A 192 6.66 0.59 -32.99
C ASN A 192 7.69 0.99 -31.92
N SER A 193 8.91 0.43 -31.98
CA SER A 193 9.99 0.79 -31.07
C SER A 193 10.31 2.28 -31.12
N HIS A 194 10.28 2.88 -32.31
CA HIS A 194 10.53 4.31 -32.47
C HIS A 194 9.44 5.15 -31.80
N SER A 195 8.16 4.79 -31.97
CA SER A 195 7.05 5.46 -31.28
C SER A 195 7.13 5.33 -29.76
N ILE A 196 7.57 4.17 -29.23
CA ILE A 196 7.77 3.99 -27.79
C ILE A 196 8.92 4.88 -27.32
N ILE A 197 10.05 4.90 -28.03
CA ILE A 197 11.19 5.77 -27.71
C ILE A 197 10.75 7.23 -27.66
N ASP A 198 10.00 7.71 -28.65
CA ASP A 198 9.47 9.08 -28.68
C ASP A 198 8.59 9.39 -27.47
N SER A 199 7.69 8.48 -27.09
CA SER A 199 6.84 8.66 -25.91
C SER A 199 7.64 8.67 -24.59
N THR A 200 8.67 7.82 -24.48
CA THR A 200 9.55 7.78 -23.29
C THR A 200 10.42 9.03 -23.20
N LEU A 201 10.84 9.58 -24.33
CA LEU A 201 11.59 10.82 -24.44
C LEU A 201 10.72 12.01 -24.01
N ASP A 202 9.48 12.06 -24.47
CA ASP A 202 8.51 13.10 -24.05
C ASP A 202 8.21 13.02 -22.55
N GLN A 203 7.96 11.83 -22.01
CA GLN A 203 7.78 11.61 -20.57
C GLN A 203 9.02 12.01 -19.76
N ALA A 204 10.23 11.73 -20.26
CA ALA A 204 11.47 12.14 -19.63
C ALA A 204 11.65 13.68 -19.66
N TYR A 205 11.27 14.34 -20.75
CA TYR A 205 11.27 15.81 -20.83
C TYR A 205 10.28 16.44 -19.85
N ALA A 206 9.05 15.91 -19.76
CA ALA A 206 8.06 16.34 -18.79
C ALA A 206 8.57 16.17 -17.34
N THR A 207 9.16 15.01 -17.03
CA THR A 207 9.75 14.74 -15.71
C THR A 207 10.91 15.70 -15.39
N ARG A 208 11.78 15.99 -16.37
CA ARG A 208 12.86 16.96 -16.21
C ARG A 208 12.33 18.36 -15.93
N GLN A 209 11.26 18.77 -16.61
CA GLN A 209 10.60 20.06 -16.38
C GLN A 209 9.97 20.12 -14.98
N ASP A 210 9.30 19.06 -14.54
CA ASP A 210 8.73 18.97 -13.19
C ASP A 210 9.80 19.04 -12.11
N ILE A 211 10.93 18.34 -12.26
CA ILE A 211 12.07 18.42 -11.33
C ILE A 211 12.63 19.84 -11.29
N ALA A 212 12.74 20.51 -12.44
CA ALA A 212 13.19 21.90 -12.50
C ALA A 212 12.22 22.84 -11.76
N ALA A 213 10.91 22.69 -11.99
CA ALA A 213 9.88 23.46 -11.29
C ALA A 213 9.87 23.17 -9.77
N GLN A 214 10.04 21.91 -9.37
CA GLN A 214 10.15 21.51 -7.96
C GLN A 214 11.38 22.13 -7.29
N ARG A 215 12.51 22.26 -8.00
CA ARG A 215 13.70 22.92 -7.47
C ARG A 215 13.43 24.39 -7.13
N ASP A 216 12.69 25.10 -7.97
CA ASP A 216 12.29 26.49 -7.70
C ASP A 216 11.33 26.58 -6.50
N LEU A 217 10.40 25.63 -6.38
CA LEU A 217 9.53 25.51 -5.22
C LEU A 217 10.32 25.25 -3.94
N ILE A 218 11.28 24.32 -3.94
CA ILE A 218 12.15 24.04 -2.79
C ILE A 218 12.99 25.27 -2.43
N GLY A 219 13.52 26.00 -3.42
CA GLY A 219 14.21 27.26 -3.20
C GLY A 219 13.31 28.29 -2.50
N SER A 220 12.04 28.40 -2.94
CA SER A 220 11.06 29.28 -2.32
C SER A 220 10.72 28.87 -0.88
N ILE A 221 10.58 27.56 -0.61
CA ILE A 221 10.31 26.99 0.71
C ILE A 221 11.51 27.22 1.63
N ALA A 222 12.73 26.95 1.17
CA ALA A 222 13.95 27.21 1.92
C ALA A 222 14.08 28.70 2.28
N SER A 223 13.73 29.60 1.36
CA SER A 223 13.72 31.04 1.62
C SER A 223 12.64 31.46 2.63
N ARG A 224 11.47 30.81 2.60
CA ARG A 224 10.38 31.04 3.56
C ARG A 224 10.75 30.48 4.93
N MET A 225 11.30 29.27 5.00
CA MET A 225 11.80 28.65 6.22
C MET A 225 12.91 29.48 6.86
N THR A 226 13.84 30.00 6.06
CA THR A 226 14.89 30.93 6.52
C THR A 226 14.27 32.23 7.06
N ARG A 227 13.27 32.79 6.37
CA ARG A 227 12.54 33.97 6.84
C ARG A 227 11.74 33.69 8.12
N THR A 228 11.12 32.51 8.25
CA THR A 228 10.42 32.08 9.47
C THR A 228 11.39 31.87 10.61
N ALA A 229 12.56 31.26 10.36
CA ALA A 229 13.62 31.12 11.35
C ALA A 229 14.13 32.49 11.83
N GLN A 230 14.24 33.47 10.92
CA GLN A 230 14.59 34.86 11.24
C GLN A 230 13.45 35.63 11.93
N SER A 231 12.19 35.31 11.62
CA SER A 231 11.00 35.92 12.24
C SER A 231 10.53 35.20 13.50
N LEU A 232 11.29 34.21 14.00
CA LEU A 232 11.14 33.62 15.32
C LEU A 232 12.21 34.15 16.32
N PRO A 233 12.40 35.48 16.52
CA PRO A 233 13.15 35.98 17.66
C PRO A 233 12.29 35.82 18.92
N GLY A 234 12.22 34.60 19.45
CA GLY A 234 11.28 34.33 20.54
C GLY A 234 11.46 33.02 21.26
N ILE A 235 12.05 31.99 20.63
CA ILE A 235 12.25 30.70 21.31
C ILE A 235 13.21 30.87 22.48
N ASN A 236 14.30 31.65 22.34
CA ASN A 236 15.19 31.96 23.46
C ASN A 236 14.51 32.80 24.56
N GLY A 237 13.57 33.68 24.22
CA GLY A 237 12.81 34.46 25.20
C GLY A 237 11.79 33.62 25.97
N VAL A 238 11.08 32.72 25.29
CA VAL A 238 10.08 31.83 25.88
C VAL A 238 10.76 30.74 26.72
N ILE A 239 11.88 30.16 26.25
CA ILE A 239 12.67 29.19 27.04
C ILE A 239 13.24 29.83 28.31
N THR A 240 13.70 31.09 28.24
CA THR A 240 14.24 31.82 29.41
C THR A 240 13.14 32.25 30.38
N MET A 241 11.95 32.63 29.89
CA MET A 241 10.78 32.91 30.75
C MET A 241 10.29 31.67 31.49
N ILE A 242 10.25 30.51 30.82
CA ILE A 242 9.91 29.21 31.44
C ILE A 242 10.92 28.86 32.54
N ASN A 243 12.22 29.00 32.27
CA ASN A 243 13.25 28.65 33.24
C ASN A 243 13.29 29.61 34.44
N ARG A 244 12.90 30.89 34.25
CA ARG A 244 12.83 31.90 35.31
C ARG A 244 11.67 31.65 36.30
N ARG A 245 10.58 31.01 35.88
CA ARG A 245 9.49 30.61 36.81
C ARG A 245 9.93 29.42 37.66
N ARG A 246 10.53 28.40 37.03
CA ARG A 246 11.03 27.20 37.72
C ARG A 246 12.11 27.50 38.76
N ARG A 247 13.01 28.45 38.48
CA ARG A 247 14.02 28.92 39.46
C ARG A 247 13.40 29.59 40.68
N ARG A 248 12.33 30.39 40.52
CA ARG A 248 11.67 31.02 41.67
C ARG A 248 11.03 29.99 42.59
N ASP A 249 10.34 29.01 42.01
CA ASP A 249 9.70 27.94 42.78
C ASP A 249 10.74 27.09 43.55
N SER A 250 11.88 26.76 42.94
CA SER A 250 12.98 26.07 43.64
C SER A 250 13.63 26.91 44.75
N ILE A 251 13.77 28.22 44.58
CA ILE A 251 14.32 29.11 45.63
C ILE A 251 13.37 29.16 46.85
N ILE A 252 12.05 29.28 46.61
CA ILE A 252 11.05 29.32 47.70
C ILE A 252 11.01 27.99 48.45
N MET A 253 11.01 26.85 47.73
CA MET A 253 11.05 25.53 48.35
C MET A 253 12.35 25.30 49.14
N GLY A 254 13.50 25.75 48.62
CA GLY A 254 14.77 25.65 49.34
C GLY A 254 14.81 26.48 50.63
N LEU A 255 14.30 27.72 50.58
CA LEU A 255 14.29 28.62 51.74
C LEU A 255 13.37 28.13 52.86
N THR A 256 12.19 27.60 52.50
CA THR A 256 11.26 27.02 53.47
C THR A 256 11.83 25.77 54.15
N ILE A 257 12.45 24.86 53.39
CA ILE A 257 13.14 23.69 53.95
C ILE A 257 14.29 24.12 54.86
N GLY A 258 15.13 25.07 54.43
CA GLY A 258 16.25 25.59 55.22
C GLY A 258 15.81 26.18 56.56
N ILE A 259 14.81 27.07 56.55
CA ILE A 259 14.27 27.66 57.79
C ILE A 259 13.70 26.59 58.72
N CYS A 260 12.94 25.63 58.19
CA CYS A 260 12.41 24.53 59.01
C CYS A 260 13.53 23.70 59.64
N THR A 261 14.59 23.37 58.88
CA THR A 261 15.72 22.60 59.42
C THR A 261 16.49 23.34 60.52
N VAL A 262 16.68 24.66 60.39
CA VAL A 262 17.36 25.48 61.40
C VAL A 262 16.51 25.59 62.67
N LEU A 263 15.19 25.79 62.55
CA LEU A 263 14.28 25.83 63.69
C LEU A 263 14.24 24.50 64.44
N ILE A 264 14.22 23.36 63.72
CA ILE A 264 14.29 22.02 64.32
C ILE A 264 15.61 21.83 65.07
N LEU A 265 16.74 22.24 64.46
CA LEU A 265 18.05 22.08 65.06
C LEU A 265 18.21 22.96 66.31
N MET A 266 17.75 24.22 66.24
CA MET A 266 17.74 25.12 67.39
C MET A 266 16.91 24.55 68.54
N TYR A 267 15.68 24.09 68.26
CA TYR A 267 14.81 23.46 69.26
C TYR A 267 15.45 22.23 69.90
N MET A 268 16.14 21.40 69.11
CA MET A 268 16.84 20.22 69.63
C MET A 268 18.04 20.60 70.50
N THR A 269 18.76 21.67 70.17
CA THR A 269 19.91 22.15 70.97
C THR A 269 19.51 22.91 72.23
N SER A 270 18.34 23.56 72.25
CA SER A 270 17.83 24.27 73.43
C SER A 270 16.89 23.43 74.30
N GLY A 271 16.54 22.22 73.85
CA GLY A 271 15.70 21.25 74.56
C GLY A 271 16.45 20.29 75.49
N TRP A 272 17.68 20.62 75.87
CA TRP A 272 18.50 19.93 76.87
C TRP A 272 18.90 20.89 77.99
#